data_AF-A0A496UEH0-F1
#
_entry.id   AF-A0A496UEH0-F1
#
_cell.length_a   1.000
_cell.length_b   1.000
_cell.length_c   1.000
_cell.angle_alpha   90.00
_cell.angle_beta   90.00
_cell.angle_gamma   90.00
#
_symmetry.space_group_name_H-M   'P 1'
#
loop_
_entity.id
_entity.type
_entity.pdbx_description
1 polymer ?
#
loop_
_entity_poly.entity_id
_entity_poly.type
_entity_poly.pdbx_seq_one_letter_code
_entity_poly.pdbx_strand_id
1 'polypeptide(L)'
;MAENQKKELSCEELVESHQASRMDQILPDLESLQDCFDCYAAYQSSVINDFYKDATGMKHDVLLDEWVESCEDSFPEYSDTDDPLTDEEKANGLKRSQDDQLDSDFDEWVWENYETEILDFIREFHQERLSELPLAISKTVQFKIELSYGGPQDYICLDWDPEGKDWTGGSYHYLDWFDGARRTFGYGLAEQIAEAFCLYPEE
;
A
#
# COMPACT_ATOMS: atom_id res chain seq x y z
N MET A 1 7.79 62.19 -11.88
CA MET A 1 8.11 61.43 -10.67
C MET A 1 6.78 61.09 -10.01
N ALA A 2 6.31 59.85 -10.13
CA ALA A 2 5.06 59.43 -9.52
C ALA A 2 5.38 58.81 -8.16
N GLU A 3 4.94 59.47 -7.09
CA GLU A 3 5.04 58.97 -5.72
C GLU A 3 4.10 57.78 -5.56
N ASN A 4 4.68 56.61 -5.35
CA ASN A 4 3.95 55.37 -5.15
C ASN A 4 3.53 55.29 -3.67
N GLN A 5 2.31 55.71 -3.36
CA GLN A 5 1.75 55.58 -2.02
C GLN A 5 1.46 54.11 -1.73
N LYS A 6 2.30 53.48 -0.90
CA LYS A 6 2.01 52.15 -0.34
C LYS A 6 0.81 52.29 0.60
N LYS A 7 -0.31 51.67 0.21
CA LYS A 7 -1.49 51.52 1.06
C LYS A 7 -1.13 50.53 2.16
N GLU A 8 -1.18 50.96 3.42
CA GLU A 8 -1.04 50.07 4.57
C GLU A 8 -2.30 49.21 4.65
N LEU A 9 -2.11 47.90 4.57
CA LEU A 9 -3.17 46.90 4.75
C LEU A 9 -3.49 46.78 6.25
N SER A 10 -4.75 46.57 6.59
CA SER A 10 -5.15 46.26 7.96
C SER A 10 -4.59 44.91 8.41
N CYS A 11 -4.55 44.66 9.72
CA CYS A 11 -4.12 43.35 10.24
C CYS A 11 -5.00 42.20 9.73
N GLU A 12 -6.29 42.43 9.54
CA GLU A 12 -7.23 41.44 8.98
C GLU A 12 -6.89 41.14 7.52
N GLU A 13 -6.65 42.16 6.71
CA GLU A 13 -6.26 42.00 5.29
C GLU A 13 -4.89 41.30 5.14
N LEU A 14 -3.97 41.50 6.08
CA LEU A 14 -2.70 40.79 6.12
C LEU A 14 -2.87 39.31 6.48
N VAL A 15 -3.76 38.97 7.42
CA VAL A 15 -4.04 37.58 7.80
C VAL A 15 -4.71 36.83 6.66
N GLU A 16 -5.73 37.42 6.02
CA GLU A 16 -6.41 36.83 4.86
C GLU A 16 -5.45 36.62 3.67
N SER A 17 -4.58 37.60 3.40
CA SER A 17 -3.52 37.48 2.40
C SER A 17 -2.54 36.34 2.70
N HIS A 18 -2.20 36.13 3.97
CA HIS A 18 -1.27 35.08 4.38
C HIS A 18 -1.93 33.70 4.38
N GLN A 19 -3.21 33.60 4.72
CA GLN A 19 -4.00 32.38 4.67
C GLN A 19 -4.24 31.94 3.21
N ALA A 20 -4.63 32.85 2.32
CA ALA A 20 -4.78 32.57 0.89
C ALA A 20 -3.46 32.09 0.27
N SER A 21 -2.33 32.73 0.60
CA SER A 21 -1.01 32.32 0.12
C SER A 21 -0.56 30.96 0.67
N ARG A 22 -1.02 30.53 1.84
CA ARG A 22 -0.70 29.20 2.41
C ARG A 22 -1.60 28.11 1.84
N MET A 23 -2.88 28.39 1.57
CA MET A 23 -3.76 27.43 0.91
C MET A 23 -3.26 27.07 -0.49
N ASP A 24 -2.81 28.05 -1.28
CA ASP A 24 -2.21 27.82 -2.61
C ASP A 24 -0.89 27.02 -2.55
N GLN A 25 -0.22 26.98 -1.39
CA GLN A 25 1.00 26.18 -1.18
C GLN A 25 0.71 24.75 -0.68
N ILE A 26 -0.45 24.50 -0.08
CA ILE A 26 -0.83 23.20 0.51
C ILE A 26 -1.68 22.36 -0.46
N LEU A 27 -2.48 23.01 -1.31
CA LEU A 27 -3.30 22.35 -2.34
C LEU A 27 -2.54 21.46 -3.35
N PRO A 28 -1.25 21.70 -3.70
CA PRO A 28 -0.51 20.80 -4.61
C PRO A 28 -0.24 19.41 -4.05
N ASP A 29 -0.35 19.19 -2.73
CA ASP A 29 -0.02 17.90 -2.08
C ASP A 29 -1.21 16.93 -1.98
N LEU A 30 -2.44 17.36 -2.29
CA LEU A 30 -3.58 16.46 -2.36
C LEU A 30 -3.67 15.74 -3.71
N GLU A 31 -3.26 16.40 -4.80
CA GLU A 31 -3.09 15.75 -6.11
C GLU A 31 -1.97 14.70 -6.05
N SER A 32 -0.89 14.94 -5.30
CA SER A 32 0.19 13.97 -5.13
C SER A 32 -0.23 12.72 -4.33
N LEU A 33 -1.19 12.85 -3.40
CA LEU A 33 -1.80 11.72 -2.69
C LEU A 33 -2.74 10.91 -3.58
N GLN A 34 -3.57 11.58 -4.38
CA GLN A 34 -4.40 10.90 -5.39
C GLN A 34 -3.52 10.20 -6.43
N ASP A 35 -2.44 10.82 -6.87
CA ASP A 35 -1.43 10.21 -7.75
C ASP A 35 -0.75 9.00 -7.08
N CYS A 36 -0.51 9.04 -5.76
CA CYS A 36 -0.01 7.89 -5.03
C CYS A 36 -1.04 6.75 -4.97
N PHE A 37 -2.32 7.06 -4.77
CA PHE A 37 -3.39 6.05 -4.81
C PHE A 37 -3.59 5.48 -6.21
N ASP A 38 -3.54 6.31 -7.25
CA ASP A 38 -3.68 5.89 -8.64
C ASP A 38 -2.45 5.09 -9.09
N CYS A 39 -1.24 5.47 -8.68
CA CYS A 39 -0.02 4.67 -8.86
C CYS A 39 -0.11 3.33 -8.13
N TYR A 40 -0.66 3.30 -6.92
CA TYR A 40 -0.82 2.07 -6.15
C TYR A 40 -1.88 1.15 -6.76
N ALA A 41 -3.02 1.70 -7.19
CA ALA A 41 -4.07 0.95 -7.88
C ALA A 41 -3.58 0.43 -9.26
N ALA A 42 -2.79 1.24 -9.98
CA ALA A 42 -2.14 0.84 -11.22
C ALA A 42 -1.07 -0.23 -10.97
N TYR A 43 -0.30 -0.13 -9.89
CA TYR A 43 0.66 -1.15 -9.48
C TYR A 43 -0.04 -2.46 -9.11
N GLN A 44 -1.11 -2.43 -8.32
CA GLN A 44 -1.88 -3.64 -8.03
C GLN A 44 -2.49 -4.25 -9.30
N SER A 45 -3.03 -3.41 -10.20
CA SER A 45 -3.55 -3.87 -11.49
C SER A 45 -2.45 -4.44 -12.39
N SER A 46 -1.22 -3.88 -12.35
CA SER A 46 -0.05 -4.40 -13.05
C SER A 46 0.41 -5.71 -12.46
N VAL A 47 0.57 -5.82 -11.14
CA VAL A 47 0.97 -7.06 -10.47
C VAL A 47 -0.04 -8.17 -10.70
N ILE A 48 -1.34 -7.86 -10.66
CA ILE A 48 -2.40 -8.83 -10.99
C ILE A 48 -2.32 -9.20 -12.47
N ASN A 49 -2.18 -8.24 -13.39
CA ASN A 49 -2.08 -8.54 -14.82
C ASN A 49 -0.78 -9.26 -15.20
N ASP A 50 0.32 -9.00 -14.51
CA ASP A 50 1.61 -9.64 -14.73
C ASP A 50 1.60 -11.04 -14.10
N PHE A 51 0.95 -11.23 -12.95
CA PHE A 51 0.64 -12.56 -12.40
C PHE A 51 -0.27 -13.35 -13.34
N TYR A 52 -1.32 -12.74 -13.92
CA TYR A 52 -2.16 -13.40 -14.91
C TYR A 52 -1.41 -13.66 -16.22
N LYS A 53 -0.51 -12.77 -16.67
CA LYS A 53 0.34 -12.99 -17.85
C LYS A 53 1.44 -14.01 -17.61
N ASP A 54 1.95 -14.13 -16.39
CA ASP A 54 2.88 -15.18 -16.01
C ASP A 54 2.13 -16.51 -15.85
N ALA A 55 0.93 -16.53 -15.28
CA ALA A 55 0.10 -17.73 -15.20
C ALA A 55 -0.41 -18.20 -16.58
N THR A 56 -0.70 -17.29 -17.51
CA THR A 56 -1.18 -17.63 -18.87
C THR A 56 -0.09 -17.62 -19.95
N GLY A 57 1.11 -17.13 -19.63
CA GLY A 57 2.22 -16.89 -20.56
C GLY A 57 3.57 -17.41 -20.10
N MET A 58 3.70 -17.92 -18.87
CA MET A 58 4.74 -18.91 -18.58
C MET A 58 4.43 -20.10 -19.49
N LYS A 59 5.40 -20.41 -20.35
CA LYS A 59 5.44 -21.71 -21.00
C LYS A 59 5.25 -22.75 -19.90
N HIS A 60 4.18 -23.51 -20.04
CA HIS A 60 3.75 -24.67 -19.26
C HIS A 60 4.95 -25.40 -18.60
N ASP A 61 6.05 -25.54 -19.32
CA ASP A 61 7.33 -26.13 -18.94
C ASP A 61 7.92 -25.72 -17.56
N VAL A 62 7.92 -24.46 -17.12
CA VAL A 62 8.69 -24.05 -15.91
C VAL A 62 7.94 -24.31 -14.60
N LEU A 63 6.62 -24.06 -14.56
CA LEU A 63 5.80 -24.44 -13.41
C LEU A 63 5.55 -25.95 -13.40
N LEU A 64 5.57 -26.63 -14.56
CA LEU A 64 5.59 -28.08 -14.59
C LEU A 64 6.86 -28.64 -13.95
N ASP A 65 8.06 -28.12 -14.20
CA ASP A 65 9.28 -28.75 -13.66
C ASP A 65 9.34 -28.71 -12.12
N GLU A 66 9.03 -27.57 -11.47
CA GLU A 66 8.97 -27.49 -9.99
C GLU A 66 7.78 -28.26 -9.39
N TRP A 67 6.66 -28.36 -10.11
CA TRP A 67 5.47 -29.09 -9.66
C TRP A 67 5.57 -30.60 -9.93
N VAL A 68 6.21 -31.03 -11.02
CA VAL A 68 6.57 -32.42 -11.35
C VAL A 68 7.57 -32.93 -10.31
N GLU A 69 8.59 -32.15 -9.94
CA GLU A 69 9.48 -32.51 -8.83
C GLU A 69 8.72 -32.67 -7.50
N SER A 70 7.63 -31.91 -7.28
CA SER A 70 6.78 -32.06 -6.09
C SER A 70 5.79 -33.25 -6.18
N CYS A 71 5.47 -33.74 -7.38
CA CYS A 71 4.46 -34.76 -7.61
C CYS A 71 5.04 -36.12 -8.04
N GLU A 72 6.33 -36.22 -8.31
CA GLU A 72 7.05 -37.46 -8.67
C GLU A 72 6.86 -38.59 -7.64
N ASP A 73 6.63 -38.26 -6.36
CA ASP A 73 6.34 -39.25 -5.31
C ASP A 73 4.90 -39.81 -5.35
N SER A 74 4.00 -39.21 -6.15
CA SER A 74 2.56 -39.52 -6.17
C SER A 74 2.08 -40.23 -7.44
N PHE A 75 2.93 -40.33 -8.48
CA PHE A 75 2.55 -41.03 -9.70
C PHE A 75 2.81 -42.55 -9.57
N PRO A 76 1.83 -43.41 -9.92
CA PRO A 76 2.06 -44.85 -9.97
C PRO A 76 3.13 -45.17 -11.02
N GLU A 77 4.17 -45.91 -10.64
CA GLU A 77 5.20 -46.40 -11.55
C GLU A 77 4.54 -47.09 -12.75
N TYR A 78 4.55 -46.42 -13.91
CA TYR A 78 4.24 -47.07 -15.18
C TYR A 78 5.38 -48.03 -15.46
N SER A 79 5.13 -49.33 -15.27
CA SER A 79 6.11 -50.36 -15.61
C SER A 79 6.33 -50.33 -17.12
N ASP A 80 7.54 -49.97 -17.53
CA ASP A 80 8.05 -50.09 -18.90
C ASP A 80 8.01 -51.56 -19.33
N THR A 81 6.86 -52.04 -19.80
CA THR A 81 6.77 -53.24 -20.61
C THR A 81 6.91 -52.81 -22.07
N ASP A 82 8.15 -52.65 -22.51
CA ASP A 82 8.53 -52.49 -23.92
C ASP A 82 8.17 -53.76 -24.70
N ASP A 83 6.93 -53.86 -25.17
CA ASP A 83 6.59 -54.83 -26.23
C ASP A 83 7.03 -54.23 -27.58
N PRO A 84 7.94 -54.87 -28.33
CA PRO A 84 8.42 -54.34 -29.59
C PRO A 84 7.28 -54.33 -30.62
N LEU A 85 6.85 -53.12 -30.99
CA LEU A 85 5.86 -52.88 -32.05
C LEU A 85 6.21 -53.69 -33.31
N THR A 86 5.22 -54.45 -33.78
CA THR A 86 5.36 -55.33 -34.93
C THR A 86 5.47 -54.52 -36.22
N ASP A 87 6.19 -55.04 -37.22
CA ASP A 87 6.39 -54.31 -38.49
C ASP A 87 5.07 -54.08 -39.28
N GLU A 88 3.98 -54.74 -38.89
CA GLU A 88 2.64 -54.53 -39.44
C GLU A 88 1.97 -53.25 -38.89
N GLU A 89 2.29 -52.85 -37.67
CA GLU A 89 1.81 -51.61 -37.03
C GLU A 89 2.51 -50.36 -37.61
N LYS A 90 3.74 -50.51 -38.12
CA LYS A 90 4.45 -49.43 -38.83
C LYS A 90 3.89 -49.14 -40.22
N ALA A 91 3.20 -50.10 -40.85
CA ALA A 91 2.74 -50.01 -42.24
C ALA A 91 1.32 -49.44 -42.39
N ASN A 92 0.48 -49.58 -41.35
CA ASN A 92 -0.83 -48.96 -41.32
C ASN A 92 -0.69 -47.54 -40.80
N GLY A 93 -0.61 -46.57 -41.72
CA GLY A 93 -0.62 -45.14 -41.44
C GLY A 93 -1.60 -44.80 -40.32
N LEU A 94 -1.04 -44.60 -39.13
CA LEU A 94 -1.75 -44.41 -37.89
C LEU A 94 -2.55 -43.12 -38.04
N LYS A 95 -3.87 -43.27 -38.06
CA LYS A 95 -4.84 -42.19 -38.13
C LYS A 95 -4.66 -41.31 -36.90
N ARG A 96 -3.88 -40.24 -37.03
CA ARG A 96 -3.77 -39.11 -36.09
C ARG A 96 -5.07 -38.30 -36.02
N SER A 97 -6.18 -38.95 -35.71
CA SER A 97 -7.48 -38.28 -35.53
C SER A 97 -8.17 -38.70 -34.24
N GLN A 98 -7.52 -39.49 -33.38
CA GLN A 98 -7.98 -39.79 -32.02
C GLN A 98 -7.08 -39.18 -30.94
N ASP A 99 -5.84 -38.81 -31.26
CA ASP A 99 -4.94 -38.15 -30.31
C ASP A 99 -5.39 -36.71 -29.99
N ASP A 100 -5.93 -35.98 -30.98
CA ASP A 100 -6.42 -34.60 -30.79
C ASP A 100 -7.64 -34.49 -29.83
N GLN A 101 -8.31 -35.61 -29.52
CA GLN A 101 -9.46 -35.64 -28.60
C GLN A 101 -9.05 -35.95 -27.15
N LEU A 102 -7.93 -36.64 -26.94
CA LEU A 102 -7.42 -36.94 -25.60
C LEU A 102 -6.75 -35.71 -24.96
N ASP A 103 -6.15 -34.83 -25.76
CA ASP A 103 -5.55 -33.58 -25.26
C ASP A 103 -6.63 -32.61 -24.72
N SER A 104 -7.80 -32.55 -25.36
CA SER A 104 -8.93 -31.70 -24.94
C SER A 104 -9.50 -32.08 -23.57
N ASP A 105 -9.74 -33.37 -23.35
CA ASP A 105 -10.36 -33.85 -22.11
C ASP A 105 -9.35 -33.79 -20.94
N PHE A 106 -8.05 -33.90 -21.24
CA PHE A 106 -6.98 -33.72 -20.25
C PHE A 106 -6.86 -32.25 -19.83
N ASP A 107 -6.86 -31.31 -20.77
CA ASP A 107 -6.80 -29.88 -20.48
C ASP A 107 -8.02 -29.40 -19.68
N GLU A 108 -9.22 -29.91 -19.96
CA GLU A 108 -10.44 -29.59 -19.20
C GLU A 108 -10.36 -30.15 -17.77
N TRP A 109 -9.88 -31.39 -17.60
CA TRP A 109 -9.72 -31.99 -16.29
C TRP A 109 -8.63 -31.31 -15.45
N VAL A 110 -7.50 -30.95 -16.05
CA VAL A 110 -6.44 -30.17 -15.37
C VAL A 110 -6.98 -28.79 -15.01
N TRP A 111 -7.70 -28.12 -15.88
CA TRP A 111 -8.27 -26.81 -15.54
C TRP A 111 -9.26 -26.90 -14.37
N GLU A 112 -10.19 -27.87 -14.37
CA GLU A 112 -11.19 -28.01 -13.29
C GLU A 112 -10.58 -28.33 -11.91
N ASN A 113 -9.52 -29.15 -11.86
CA ASN A 113 -8.91 -29.53 -10.59
C ASN A 113 -7.96 -28.44 -10.06
N TYR A 114 -7.23 -27.74 -10.92
CA TYR A 114 -6.27 -26.72 -10.50
C TYR A 114 -6.91 -25.35 -10.31
N GLU A 115 -8.05 -25.06 -10.95
CA GLU A 115 -8.77 -23.82 -10.73
C GLU A 115 -9.11 -23.63 -9.25
N THR A 116 -9.51 -24.71 -8.56
CA THR A 116 -9.82 -24.65 -7.12
C THR A 116 -8.56 -24.36 -6.28
N GLU A 117 -7.46 -25.06 -6.54
CA GLU A 117 -6.20 -24.88 -5.78
C GLU A 117 -5.58 -23.50 -6.01
N ILE A 118 -5.61 -22.99 -7.24
CA ILE A 118 -5.12 -21.65 -7.59
C ILE A 118 -5.99 -20.58 -6.93
N LEU A 119 -7.32 -20.73 -6.93
CA LEU A 119 -8.22 -19.80 -6.27
C LEU A 119 -8.03 -19.78 -4.76
N ASP A 120 -7.82 -20.94 -4.14
CA ASP A 120 -7.54 -21.02 -2.70
C ASP A 120 -6.18 -20.39 -2.35
N PHE A 121 -5.13 -20.62 -3.16
CA PHE A 121 -3.84 -19.96 -3.00
C PHE A 121 -3.94 -18.44 -3.13
N ILE A 122 -4.61 -17.93 -4.18
CA ILE A 122 -4.85 -16.49 -4.37
C ILE A 122 -5.60 -15.92 -3.17
N ARG A 123 -6.60 -16.64 -2.65
CA ARG A 123 -7.40 -16.19 -1.51
C ARG A 123 -6.59 -16.12 -0.22
N GLU A 124 -5.78 -17.13 0.07
CA GLU A 124 -4.90 -17.17 1.24
C GLU A 124 -3.86 -16.04 1.17
N PHE A 125 -3.18 -15.91 0.01
CA PHE A 125 -2.23 -14.85 -0.24
C PHE A 125 -2.83 -13.45 -0.08
N HIS A 126 -4.06 -13.24 -0.59
CA HIS A 126 -4.76 -11.98 -0.40
C HIS A 126 -5.19 -11.76 1.05
N GLN A 127 -5.63 -12.78 1.79
CA GLN A 127 -6.03 -12.62 3.19
C GLN A 127 -4.85 -12.20 4.07
N GLU A 128 -3.69 -12.81 3.88
CA GLU A 128 -2.47 -12.42 4.61
C GLU A 128 -2.08 -10.98 4.27
N ARG A 129 -2.04 -10.62 2.98
CA ARG A 129 -1.66 -9.27 2.57
C ARG A 129 -2.67 -8.20 2.93
N LEU A 130 -3.96 -8.50 2.93
CA LEU A 130 -5.01 -7.59 3.40
C LEU A 130 -4.87 -7.31 4.90
N SER A 131 -4.37 -8.26 5.68
CA SER A 131 -4.08 -8.05 7.11
C SER A 131 -2.87 -7.14 7.36
N GLU A 132 -1.99 -7.00 6.37
CA GLU A 132 -0.84 -6.08 6.39
C GLU A 132 -1.21 -4.67 5.90
N LEU A 133 -2.40 -4.49 5.30
CA LEU A 133 -2.84 -3.17 4.86
C LEU A 133 -3.25 -2.31 6.07
N PRO A 134 -3.01 -0.98 6.00
CA PRO A 134 -3.46 -0.07 7.04
C PRO A 134 -4.98 -0.15 7.19
N LEU A 135 -5.43 -0.50 8.40
CA LEU A 135 -6.85 -0.61 8.73
C LEU A 135 -7.56 0.76 8.68
N ALA A 136 -6.84 1.82 9.06
CA ALA A 136 -7.34 3.18 9.04
C ALA A 136 -6.18 4.15 8.83
N ILE A 137 -6.49 5.27 8.17
CA ILE A 137 -5.61 6.43 8.05
C ILE A 137 -6.26 7.52 8.89
N SER A 138 -5.54 8.03 9.89
CA SER A 138 -5.98 9.14 10.75
C SER A 138 -5.04 10.31 10.61
N LYS A 139 -5.58 11.54 10.66
CA LYS A 139 -4.80 12.77 10.66
C LYS A 139 -4.65 13.31 12.07
N THR A 140 -3.45 13.78 12.42
CA THR A 140 -3.22 14.51 13.68
C THR A 140 -2.40 15.76 13.36
N VAL A 141 -2.83 16.91 13.86
CA VAL A 141 -2.14 18.19 13.69
C VAL A 141 -1.36 18.50 14.96
N GLN A 142 -0.05 18.72 14.85
CA GLN A 142 0.79 19.03 16.00
C GLN A 142 1.14 20.52 16.04
N PHE A 143 0.88 21.16 17.18
CA PHE A 143 1.27 22.55 17.46
C PHE A 143 2.51 22.56 18.34
N LYS A 144 3.59 23.19 17.87
CA LYS A 144 4.85 23.33 18.60
C LYS A 144 4.98 24.72 19.20
N ILE A 145 5.04 24.80 20.52
CA ILE A 145 5.21 26.03 21.29
C ILE A 145 6.65 26.10 21.79
N GLU A 146 7.39 27.08 21.31
CA GLU A 146 8.78 27.32 21.65
C GLU A 146 8.92 28.24 22.86
N LEU A 147 9.63 27.81 23.90
CA LEU A 147 9.68 28.52 25.19
C LEU A 147 10.90 29.45 25.35
N SER A 148 11.90 29.36 24.46
CA SER A 148 13.10 30.21 24.50
C SER A 148 13.53 30.64 23.10
N TYR A 149 14.28 31.75 22.98
CA TYR A 149 14.74 32.28 21.68
C TYR A 149 16.22 31.94 21.36
N GLY A 150 16.87 31.05 22.12
CA GLY A 150 18.26 30.64 21.88
C GLY A 150 18.75 29.55 22.86
N GLY A 151 19.76 28.78 22.45
CA GLY A 151 20.24 27.59 23.18
C GLY A 151 19.43 26.32 22.85
N PRO A 152 19.67 25.19 23.55
CA PRO A 152 18.83 24.02 23.41
C PRO A 152 17.44 24.41 23.97
N GLN A 153 16.43 24.28 23.11
CA GLN A 153 15.17 24.97 23.27
C GLN A 153 14.13 24.01 23.82
N ASP A 154 13.67 24.25 25.04
CA ASP A 154 12.50 23.56 25.53
C ASP A 154 11.28 23.93 24.68
N TYR A 155 10.45 22.94 24.38
CA TYR A 155 9.21 23.16 23.66
C TYR A 155 8.11 22.22 24.14
N ILE A 156 6.89 22.65 23.90
CA ILE A 156 5.67 21.87 24.11
C ILE A 156 5.10 21.53 22.75
N CYS A 157 4.80 20.25 22.51
CA CYS A 157 3.97 19.80 21.40
C CYS A 157 2.57 19.50 21.91
N LEU A 158 1.55 20.03 21.25
CA LEU A 158 0.14 19.68 21.48
C LEU A 158 -0.40 18.96 20.25
N ASP A 159 -1.11 17.85 20.47
CA ASP A 159 -1.65 17.01 19.43
C ASP A 159 -3.17 17.24 19.30
N TRP A 160 -3.60 17.75 18.14
CA TRP A 160 -4.98 18.05 17.80
C TRP A 160 -5.53 17.02 16.82
N ASP A 161 -6.68 16.46 17.14
CA ASP A 161 -7.45 15.65 16.20
C ASP A 161 -8.44 16.54 15.43
N PRO A 162 -8.20 16.80 14.13
CA PRO A 162 -9.10 17.63 13.34
C PRO A 162 -10.46 16.97 13.08
N GLU A 163 -10.57 15.65 13.13
CA GLU A 163 -11.83 14.93 12.92
C GLU A 163 -12.68 14.96 14.19
N GLY A 164 -12.06 14.68 15.33
CA GLY A 164 -12.68 14.78 16.65
C GLY A 164 -12.94 16.22 17.10
N LYS A 165 -12.25 17.20 16.50
CA LYS A 165 -12.20 18.60 16.97
C LYS A 165 -11.81 18.72 18.44
N ASP A 166 -10.88 17.88 18.87
CA ASP A 166 -10.48 17.77 20.26
C ASP A 166 -8.96 17.64 20.43
N TRP A 167 -8.44 18.13 21.56
CA TRP A 167 -7.07 17.91 21.97
C TRP A 167 -6.89 16.47 22.47
N THR A 168 -5.95 15.74 21.89
CA THR A 168 -5.69 14.34 22.25
C THR A 168 -4.61 14.20 23.33
N GLY A 169 -3.71 15.18 23.44
CA GLY A 169 -2.63 15.19 24.41
C GLY A 169 -1.46 16.03 23.95
N GLY A 170 -0.27 15.67 24.39
CA GLY A 170 0.96 16.30 23.93
C GLY A 170 2.21 15.81 24.65
N SER A 171 3.33 16.47 24.37
CA SER A 171 4.57 16.23 25.08
C SER A 171 5.39 17.50 25.31
N TYR A 172 6.02 17.55 26.47
CA TYR A 172 7.05 18.53 26.80
C TYR A 172 8.42 17.91 26.55
N HIS A 173 9.27 18.66 25.85
CA HIS A 173 10.63 18.29 25.52
C HIS A 173 11.58 19.21 26.27
N TYR A 174 12.35 18.62 27.18
CA TYR A 174 13.43 19.29 27.88
C TYR A 174 14.70 19.06 27.09
N LEU A 175 15.16 20.09 26.38
CA LEU A 175 16.42 20.01 25.66
C LEU A 175 17.52 20.51 26.59
N ASP A 176 18.01 19.65 27.48
CA ASP A 176 19.35 19.82 28.04
C ASP A 176 20.37 19.23 27.07
N TRP A 177 21.61 19.73 27.08
CA TRP A 177 22.66 19.43 26.10
C TRP A 177 23.01 17.93 25.90
N PHE A 178 22.41 17.00 26.63
CA PHE A 178 22.85 15.60 26.67
C PHE A 178 21.79 14.49 26.56
N ASP A 179 20.48 14.72 26.77
CA ASP A 179 19.52 13.59 26.73
C ASP A 179 18.14 13.82 26.09
N GLY A 180 17.69 15.07 25.93
CA GLY A 180 16.39 15.37 25.31
C GLY A 180 15.21 14.73 26.03
N ALA A 181 15.17 14.76 27.36
CA ALA A 181 14.10 14.16 28.14
C ALA A 181 12.69 14.59 27.66
N ARG A 182 11.84 13.60 27.38
CA ARG A 182 10.46 13.79 26.92
C ARG A 182 9.47 13.39 28.01
N ARG A 183 8.47 14.23 28.26
CA ARG A 183 7.34 13.92 29.14
C ARG A 183 6.04 14.06 28.37
N THR A 184 5.23 13.01 28.36
CA THR A 184 3.90 13.04 27.75
C THR A 184 2.85 13.48 28.77
N PHE A 185 1.76 14.06 28.29
CA PHE A 185 0.60 14.42 29.10
C PHE A 185 -0.69 14.18 28.33
N GLY A 186 -1.78 13.98 29.07
CA GLY A 186 -3.10 13.68 28.49
C GLY A 186 -3.91 14.93 28.15
N TYR A 187 -5.10 14.69 27.58
CA TYR A 187 -6.01 15.71 27.05
C TYR A 187 -6.27 16.89 28.01
N GLY A 188 -6.54 16.63 29.30
CA GLY A 188 -6.94 17.68 30.23
C GLY A 188 -5.85 18.72 30.52
N LEU A 189 -4.57 18.34 30.41
CA LEU A 189 -3.46 19.30 30.49
C LEU A 189 -3.23 19.98 29.14
N ALA A 190 -3.41 19.25 28.03
CA ALA A 190 -3.29 19.82 26.70
C ALA A 190 -4.30 20.97 26.47
N GLU A 191 -5.55 20.78 26.90
CA GLU A 191 -6.60 21.80 26.81
C GLU A 191 -6.26 23.06 27.63
N GLN A 192 -5.77 22.90 28.86
CA GLN A 192 -5.33 24.01 29.71
C GLN A 192 -4.16 24.79 29.09
N ILE A 193 -3.20 24.08 28.47
CA ILE A 193 -2.08 24.72 27.78
C ILE A 193 -2.59 25.46 26.54
N ALA A 194 -3.45 24.83 25.74
CA ALA A 194 -4.03 25.47 24.56
C ALA A 194 -4.78 26.76 24.91
N GLU A 195 -5.59 26.74 25.96
CA GLU A 195 -6.30 27.92 26.48
C GLU A 195 -5.31 29.01 26.94
N ALA A 196 -4.25 28.64 27.66
CA ALA A 196 -3.24 29.58 28.15
C ALA A 196 -2.47 30.29 27.02
N PHE A 197 -2.29 29.63 25.87
CA PHE A 197 -1.62 30.18 24.69
C PHE A 197 -2.59 30.71 23.63
N CYS A 198 -3.90 30.73 23.90
CA CYS A 198 -4.95 31.14 22.97
C CYS A 198 -4.88 30.37 21.63
N LEU A 199 -4.58 29.08 21.68
CA LEU A 199 -4.53 28.22 20.51
C LEU A 199 -5.92 27.65 20.22
N TYR A 200 -6.55 28.19 19.19
CA TYR A 200 -7.83 27.73 18.67
C TYR A 200 -7.64 27.33 17.21
N PRO A 201 -7.44 26.04 16.91
CA PRO A 201 -7.38 25.55 15.54
C PRO A 201 -8.64 26.00 14.80
N GLU A 202 -8.48 26.69 13.67
CA GLU A 202 -9.62 27.11 12.85
C GLU A 202 -10.37 25.87 12.34
N GLU A 203 -11.71 25.94 12.35
CA GLU A 203 -12.60 24.87 11.86
C GLU A 203 -12.51 24.65 10.35
#